data_AF-A0A2G6LRZ1-F1
#
_entry.id   AF-A0A2G6LRZ1-F1
#
_cell.length_a   1.000
_cell.length_b   1.000
_cell.length_c   1.000
_cell.angle_alpha   90.00
_cell.angle_beta   90.00
_cell.angle_gamma   90.00
#
_symmetry.space_group_name_H-M   'P 1'
#
loop_
_entity.id
_entity.type
_entity.pdbx_description
1 polymer ?
#
loop_
_entity_poly.entity_id
_entity_poly.type
_entity_poly.pdbx_seq_one_letter_code
_entity_poly.pdbx_strand_id
1 'polypeptide(L)'
;MKKLFLLFVFVSSFVFGQKSIHFDYEVEYQLINKKTGEIKEDIAFKSLVSSKNGVNIMSIIGNNYYTYEYLFYRGRIYMIKTFFNNINFYKPKRYYSRKKGDVIEDIYENLVSLHQSEKVQNINCEIFTSFIEKKNEKVKIWIAKNHSVNNVLSFKPKNAKDKIKGLITRFEIDGENEALVMKSYQPIDVKVNFDLDKEVKKYNENATRLEEEYLQRQKEREKRREEERREEERREKERREKERKKAIEQTVESATDAVEQVAVKGKPIKKYKTGVQNVFPYKSKYKKRKSNSPNLAIDNLNKNNSYWQQIPTYCKKIDQELPHLKNKTYQKELKNYAGQICDLYMHSVGSKTIDVRGTIDEIRRSDLYFQNHYEKLKKSDQRKVKKFFNNLD
;
A
#
# COMPACT_ATOMS: atom_id res chain seq x y z
N MET A 1 36.53 -0.05 20.18
CA MET A 1 35.62 -0.86 21.02
C MET A 1 35.69 -2.31 20.56
N LYS A 2 35.91 -3.23 21.49
CA LYS A 2 36.23 -4.65 21.24
C LYS A 2 35.08 -5.34 20.49
N LYS A 3 35.40 -6.02 19.39
CA LYS A 3 34.48 -6.84 18.59
C LYS A 3 33.89 -7.93 19.49
N LEU A 4 32.60 -7.85 19.80
CA LEU A 4 31.90 -8.92 20.50
C LEU A 4 31.59 -10.02 19.46
N PHE A 5 32.56 -10.91 19.28
CA PHE A 5 32.39 -12.15 18.53
C PHE A 5 31.56 -13.13 19.37
N LEU A 6 30.33 -13.41 18.93
CA LEU A 6 29.61 -14.61 19.34
C LEU A 6 29.75 -15.64 18.22
N LEU A 7 30.96 -16.22 18.11
CA LEU A 7 31.18 -17.47 17.39
C LEU A 7 31.18 -18.58 18.45
N PHE A 8 30.01 -19.15 18.72
CA PHE A 8 29.94 -20.40 19.48
C PHE A 8 30.22 -21.56 18.53
N VAL A 9 31.50 -21.95 18.47
CA VAL A 9 31.94 -23.25 17.96
C VAL A 9 31.52 -24.30 18.99
N PHE A 10 30.55 -25.15 18.66
CA PHE A 10 30.28 -26.36 19.45
C PHE A 10 30.19 -27.60 18.55
N VAL A 11 31.14 -28.48 18.87
CA VAL A 11 31.29 -29.93 18.66
C VAL A 11 30.16 -30.65 17.91
N SER A 12 30.58 -31.31 16.84
CA SER A 12 29.86 -32.25 15.99
C SER A 12 29.24 -33.41 16.77
N SER A 13 27.93 -33.37 16.94
CA SER A 13 27.14 -34.61 17.07
C SER A 13 26.97 -35.19 15.68
N PHE A 14 27.69 -36.27 15.37
CA PHE A 14 27.53 -37.04 14.14
C PHE A 14 26.14 -37.70 14.11
N VAL A 15 25.15 -36.98 13.58
CA VAL A 15 23.88 -37.59 13.16
C VAL A 15 24.09 -38.11 11.74
N PHE A 16 24.45 -39.38 11.63
CA PHE A 16 24.55 -40.07 10.33
C PHE A 16 23.19 -40.03 9.62
N GLY A 17 23.16 -39.51 8.39
CA GLY A 17 21.97 -39.51 7.52
C GLY A 17 21.20 -38.19 7.40
N GLN A 18 21.54 -37.13 8.16
CA GLN A 18 20.93 -35.81 7.93
C GLN A 18 21.60 -35.11 6.74
N LYS A 19 20.79 -34.65 5.76
CA LYS A 19 21.27 -33.73 4.74
C LYS A 19 21.81 -32.46 5.41
N SER A 20 22.97 -32.01 4.97
CA SER A 20 23.63 -30.84 5.51
C SER A 20 24.07 -29.91 4.39
N ILE A 21 24.02 -28.61 4.65
CA ILE A 21 24.62 -27.60 3.79
C ILE A 21 25.92 -27.15 4.41
N HIS A 22 26.96 -27.13 3.58
CA HIS A 22 28.27 -26.60 3.93
C HIS A 22 28.44 -25.22 3.31
N PHE A 23 28.73 -24.22 4.13
CA PHE A 23 29.05 -22.86 3.72
C PHE A 23 30.55 -22.69 3.72
N ASP A 24 31.08 -22.30 2.55
CA ASP A 24 32.51 -22.24 2.27
C ASP A 24 33.08 -20.84 2.52
N TYR A 25 32.24 -19.80 2.46
CA TYR A 25 32.67 -18.40 2.56
C TYR A 25 31.69 -17.52 3.34
N GLU A 26 32.23 -16.55 4.05
CA GLU A 26 31.51 -15.36 4.50
C GLU A 26 31.88 -14.18 3.60
N VAL A 27 30.89 -13.42 3.13
CA VAL A 27 31.06 -12.20 2.33
C VAL A 27 30.35 -11.05 3.04
N GLU A 28 31.08 -9.95 3.27
CA GLU A 28 30.54 -8.74 3.87
C GLU A 28 30.30 -7.69 2.78
N TYR A 29 29.12 -7.08 2.80
CA TYR A 29 28.76 -5.95 1.96
C TYR A 29 28.40 -4.73 2.80
N GLN A 30 28.58 -3.57 2.21
CA GLN A 30 28.24 -2.27 2.77
C GLN A 30 27.43 -1.44 1.76
N LEU A 31 26.59 -0.55 2.27
CA LEU A 31 25.91 0.43 1.42
C LEU A 31 26.81 1.65 1.24
N ILE A 32 26.94 2.10 -0.01
CA ILE A 32 27.68 3.30 -0.38
C ILE A 32 26.74 4.25 -1.11
N ASN A 33 26.78 5.53 -0.74
CA ASN A 33 26.13 6.58 -1.53
C ASN A 33 26.93 6.81 -2.82
N LYS A 34 26.31 6.56 -3.97
CA LYS A 34 26.94 6.67 -5.30
C LYS A 34 27.41 8.08 -5.65
N LYS A 35 26.80 9.12 -5.05
CA LYS A 35 27.15 10.52 -5.32
C LYS A 35 28.30 11.00 -4.44
N THR A 36 28.25 10.69 -3.14
CA THR A 36 29.23 11.20 -2.16
C THR A 36 30.38 10.22 -1.90
N GLY A 37 30.20 8.93 -2.23
CA GLY A 37 31.13 7.86 -1.86
C GLY A 37 31.06 7.49 -0.37
N GLU A 38 30.18 8.11 0.40
CA GLU A 38 30.06 7.86 1.84
C GLU A 38 29.50 6.47 2.12
N ILE A 39 30.08 5.80 3.12
CA ILE A 39 29.64 4.49 3.59
C ILE A 39 28.54 4.67 4.64
N LYS A 40 27.46 3.91 4.50
CA LYS A 40 26.38 3.86 5.47
C LYS A 40 26.72 2.84 6.57
N GLU A 41 27.24 3.32 7.69
CA GLU A 41 27.73 2.44 8.78
C GLU A 41 26.60 1.82 9.63
N ASP A 42 25.37 2.31 9.52
CA ASP A 42 24.21 1.87 10.30
C ASP A 42 23.59 0.54 9.83
N ILE A 43 24.00 0.07 8.66
CA ILE A 43 23.50 -1.16 8.03
C ILE A 43 24.68 -1.97 7.49
N ALA A 44 24.84 -3.18 8.00
CA ALA A 44 25.80 -4.15 7.50
C ALA A 44 25.08 -5.35 6.87
N PHE A 45 25.65 -5.88 5.79
CA PHE A 45 25.14 -7.07 5.12
C PHE A 45 26.20 -8.16 5.21
N LYS A 46 25.84 -9.30 5.79
CA LYS A 46 26.71 -10.46 5.86
C LYS A 46 26.08 -11.62 5.14
N SER A 47 26.90 -12.34 4.39
CA SER A 47 26.42 -13.40 3.52
C SER A 47 27.22 -14.68 3.72
N LEU A 48 26.54 -15.76 4.14
CA LEU A 48 27.12 -17.10 4.15
C LEU A 48 26.86 -17.75 2.80
N VAL A 49 27.92 -18.18 2.12
CA VAL A 49 27.87 -18.68 0.75
C VAL A 49 28.28 -20.14 0.70
N SER A 50 27.38 -20.98 0.18
CA SER A 50 27.68 -22.35 -0.25
C SER A 50 27.85 -22.36 -1.76
N SER A 51 29.10 -22.27 -2.22
CA SER A 51 29.44 -22.09 -3.65
C SER A 51 29.01 -23.30 -4.48
N LYS A 52 29.11 -24.51 -3.91
CA LYS A 52 28.74 -25.77 -4.58
C LYS A 52 27.24 -26.00 -4.62
N ASN A 53 26.54 -25.70 -3.51
CA ASN A 53 25.10 -25.95 -3.41
C ASN A 53 24.26 -24.83 -4.00
N GLY A 54 24.86 -23.68 -4.32
CA GLY A 54 24.14 -22.52 -4.81
C GLY A 54 23.19 -21.96 -3.77
N VAL A 55 23.64 -21.87 -2.52
CA VAL A 55 22.84 -21.40 -1.39
C VAL A 55 23.54 -20.21 -0.77
N ASN A 56 22.78 -19.16 -0.49
CA ASN A 56 23.30 -17.96 0.15
C ASN A 56 22.35 -17.54 1.26
N ILE A 57 22.87 -17.30 2.45
CA ILE A 57 22.11 -16.71 3.55
C ILE A 57 22.64 -15.30 3.75
N MET A 58 21.78 -14.30 3.57
CA MET A 58 22.11 -12.90 3.78
C MET A 58 21.42 -12.40 5.03
N SER A 59 22.21 -11.94 5.99
CA SER A 59 21.77 -11.28 7.20
C SER A 59 21.98 -9.77 7.04
N ILE A 60 20.90 -9.01 7.21
CA ILE A 60 20.91 -7.55 7.27
C ILE A 60 20.91 -7.14 8.73
N ILE A 61 21.96 -6.46 9.16
CA ILE A 61 22.21 -6.08 10.55
C ILE A 61 22.10 -4.56 10.64
N GLY A 62 21.01 -4.07 11.26
CA GLY A 62 20.84 -2.65 11.55
C GLY A 62 21.23 -2.28 12.99
N ASN A 63 21.48 -1.00 13.23
CA ASN A 63 21.86 -0.44 14.55
C ASN A 63 20.90 -0.79 15.71
N ASN A 64 19.64 -1.09 15.44
CA ASN A 64 18.63 -1.41 16.45
C ASN A 64 18.53 -2.91 16.80
N TYR A 65 19.56 -3.72 16.50
CA TYR A 65 19.61 -5.18 16.70
C TYR A 65 18.54 -5.99 15.94
N TYR A 66 17.76 -5.37 15.07
CA TYR A 66 16.88 -6.10 14.15
C TYR A 66 17.74 -6.75 13.06
N THR A 67 17.75 -8.08 13.08
CA THR A 67 18.36 -8.90 12.04
C THR A 67 17.27 -9.46 11.15
N TYR A 68 17.35 -9.15 9.86
CA TYR A 68 16.54 -9.80 8.83
C TYR A 68 17.42 -10.79 8.09
N GLU A 69 16.94 -12.01 7.92
CA GLU A 69 17.70 -13.05 7.26
C GLU A 69 16.93 -13.60 6.06
N TYR A 70 17.64 -13.70 4.96
CA TYR A 70 17.10 -14.15 3.69
C TYR A 70 17.95 -15.27 3.15
N LEU A 71 17.32 -16.38 2.80
CA LEU A 71 17.92 -17.48 2.08
C LEU A 71 17.64 -17.33 0.59
N PHE A 72 18.70 -17.21 -0.20
CA PHE A 72 18.66 -17.21 -1.65
C PHE A 72 18.98 -18.61 -2.13
N TYR A 73 18.06 -19.16 -2.90
CA TYR A 73 18.22 -20.48 -3.48
C TYR A 73 17.46 -20.58 -4.79
N ARG A 74 18.18 -20.95 -5.85
CA ARG A 74 17.62 -21.10 -7.20
C ARG A 74 16.86 -19.85 -7.65
N GLY A 75 17.40 -18.66 -7.35
CA GLY A 75 16.81 -17.35 -7.71
C GLY A 75 15.57 -16.93 -6.92
N ARG A 76 15.25 -17.66 -5.86
CA ARG A 76 14.16 -17.32 -4.95
C ARG A 76 14.69 -16.83 -3.62
N ILE A 77 13.97 -15.90 -3.03
CA ILE A 77 14.25 -15.35 -1.71
C ILE A 77 13.26 -15.93 -0.70
N TYR A 78 13.79 -16.52 0.36
CA TYR A 78 13.02 -17.03 1.48
C TYR A 78 13.39 -16.28 2.75
N MET A 79 12.41 -15.73 3.45
CA MET A 79 12.66 -15.15 4.76
C MET A 79 12.86 -16.29 5.77
N ILE A 80 13.99 -16.24 6.48
CA ILE A 80 14.37 -17.26 7.44
C ILE A 80 14.74 -16.64 8.78
N LYS A 81 14.92 -17.50 9.78
CA LYS A 81 15.57 -17.17 11.03
C LYS A 81 16.57 -18.28 11.35
N THR A 82 17.82 -17.90 11.55
CA THR A 82 18.89 -18.77 12.00
C THR A 82 18.96 -18.74 13.53
N PHE A 83 19.02 -19.91 14.14
CA PHE A 83 19.15 -20.05 15.59
C PHE A 83 19.86 -21.37 15.92
N PHE A 84 20.96 -21.33 16.66
CA PHE A 84 21.76 -22.51 17.04
C PHE A 84 21.94 -23.54 15.91
N ASN A 85 22.53 -23.12 14.79
CA ASN A 85 22.77 -23.97 13.61
C ASN A 85 21.51 -24.59 12.98
N ASN A 86 20.33 -24.02 13.23
CA ASN A 86 19.09 -24.39 12.55
C ASN A 86 18.60 -23.23 11.70
N ILE A 87 18.06 -23.55 10.52
CA ILE A 87 17.40 -22.60 9.62
C ILE A 87 15.90 -22.83 9.72
N ASN A 88 15.16 -21.81 10.17
CA ASN A 88 13.71 -21.85 10.25
C ASN A 88 13.10 -20.92 9.21
N PHE A 89 12.26 -21.47 8.33
CA PHE A 89 11.54 -20.65 7.34
C PHE A 89 10.41 -19.89 8.03
N TYR A 90 10.33 -18.58 7.78
CA TYR A 90 9.23 -17.79 8.28
C TYR A 90 7.94 -18.20 7.56
N LYS A 91 7.01 -18.85 8.26
CA LYS A 91 5.75 -19.28 7.64
C LYS A 91 4.81 -18.09 7.47
N PRO A 92 4.40 -17.72 6.25
CA PRO A 92 3.41 -16.67 6.06
C PRO A 92 2.10 -17.07 6.75
N LYS A 93 1.54 -16.18 7.59
CA LYS A 93 0.25 -16.41 8.27
C LYS A 93 -0.96 -16.03 7.42
N ARG A 94 -0.75 -15.20 6.40
CA ARG A 94 -1.77 -14.71 5.46
C ARG A 94 -1.10 -14.53 4.10
N TYR A 95 -1.88 -14.65 3.04
CA TYR A 95 -1.47 -14.15 1.73
C TYR A 95 -1.46 -12.62 1.78
N TYR A 96 -0.27 -12.06 1.94
CA TYR A 96 0.01 -10.72 1.45
C TYR A 96 0.49 -10.89 0.01
N SER A 97 0.31 -9.92 -0.87
CA SER A 97 0.81 -9.98 -2.26
C SER A 97 2.33 -10.18 -2.41
N ARG A 98 3.07 -10.38 -1.30
CA ARG A 98 4.44 -10.88 -1.26
C ARG A 98 4.44 -12.39 -1.52
N LYS A 99 4.99 -12.74 -2.68
CA LYS A 99 4.79 -13.97 -3.45
C LYS A 99 5.43 -15.22 -2.81
N LYS A 100 5.33 -16.34 -3.53
CA LYS A 100 6.08 -17.62 -3.39
C LYS A 100 7.60 -17.40 -3.34
N GLY A 101 8.11 -16.85 -2.24
CA GLY A 101 9.42 -16.20 -2.24
C GLY A 101 9.41 -14.97 -3.16
N ASP A 102 10.17 -13.94 -2.82
CA ASP A 102 10.38 -12.87 -3.79
C ASP A 102 11.25 -13.45 -4.92
N VAL A 103 10.72 -13.41 -6.15
CA VAL A 103 11.41 -13.94 -7.33
C VAL A 103 12.33 -12.85 -7.84
N ILE A 104 13.63 -13.14 -7.82
CA ILE A 104 14.67 -12.33 -8.46
C ILE A 104 15.30 -13.06 -9.65
N GLU A 105 14.78 -14.25 -10.00
CA GLU A 105 15.17 -15.03 -11.17
C GLU A 105 15.23 -14.12 -12.41
N ASP A 106 14.21 -13.27 -12.63
CA ASP A 106 14.13 -12.32 -13.75
C ASP A 106 15.42 -11.48 -13.94
N ILE A 107 16.07 -11.08 -12.84
CA ILE A 107 17.30 -10.28 -12.87
C ILE A 107 18.46 -11.11 -13.43
N TYR A 108 18.60 -12.35 -12.96
CA TYR A 108 19.77 -13.18 -13.24
C TYR A 108 19.60 -14.11 -14.45
N GLU A 109 18.37 -14.30 -14.94
CA GLU A 109 18.09 -15.00 -16.20
C GLU A 109 18.51 -14.18 -17.42
N ASN A 110 18.40 -12.85 -17.33
CA ASN A 110 18.55 -11.94 -18.46
C ASN A 110 19.79 -11.04 -18.34
N LEU A 111 20.86 -11.54 -17.72
CA LEU A 111 22.11 -10.77 -17.61
C LEU A 111 22.72 -10.55 -18.99
N VAL A 112 22.87 -9.28 -19.35
CA VAL A 112 23.57 -8.84 -20.56
C VAL A 112 24.91 -8.26 -20.14
N SER A 113 26.00 -8.79 -20.69
CA SER A 113 27.33 -8.20 -20.51
C SER A 113 27.40 -6.82 -21.16
N LEU A 114 28.00 -5.87 -20.46
CA LEU A 114 28.34 -4.56 -21.04
C LEU A 114 29.74 -4.55 -21.67
N HIS A 115 30.47 -5.67 -21.61
CA HIS A 115 31.87 -5.77 -22.05
C HIS A 115 32.81 -4.72 -21.43
N GLN A 116 32.45 -4.25 -20.23
CA GLN A 116 33.22 -3.31 -19.43
C GLN A 116 33.77 -4.03 -18.21
N SER A 117 34.95 -3.60 -17.77
CA SER A 117 35.60 -4.14 -16.57
C SER A 117 35.99 -3.04 -15.60
N GLU A 118 35.80 -3.31 -14.31
CA GLU A 118 36.17 -2.40 -13.22
C GLU A 118 36.76 -3.21 -12.07
N LYS A 119 37.63 -2.59 -11.27
CA LYS A 119 38.14 -3.19 -10.03
C LYS A 119 37.26 -2.80 -8.84
N VAL A 120 36.76 -3.79 -8.12
CA VAL A 120 36.07 -3.59 -6.83
C VAL A 120 36.86 -4.33 -5.76
N GLN A 121 37.35 -3.62 -4.74
CA GLN A 121 38.26 -4.18 -3.72
C GLN A 121 39.46 -4.94 -4.32
N ASN A 122 40.09 -4.35 -5.35
CA ASN A 122 41.18 -4.95 -6.12
C ASN A 122 40.85 -6.22 -6.92
N ILE A 123 39.56 -6.62 -6.99
CA ILE A 123 39.11 -7.75 -7.81
C ILE A 123 38.60 -7.23 -9.16
N ASN A 124 39.14 -7.77 -10.25
CA ASN A 124 38.65 -7.48 -11.61
C ASN A 124 37.23 -8.06 -11.80
N CYS A 125 36.29 -7.21 -12.18
CA CYS A 125 34.89 -7.56 -12.35
C CYS A 125 34.43 -7.17 -13.74
N GLU A 126 33.60 -8.01 -14.37
CA GLU A 126 32.85 -7.67 -15.57
C GLU A 126 31.50 -7.06 -15.17
N ILE A 127 31.05 -6.04 -15.89
CA ILE A 127 29.80 -5.34 -15.61
C ILE A 127 28.68 -5.95 -16.46
N PHE A 128 27.60 -6.34 -15.78
CA PHE A 128 26.36 -6.85 -16.37
C PHE A 128 25.22 -5.88 -16.11
N THR A 129 24.21 -5.93 -16.97
CA THR A 129 22.94 -5.24 -16.75
C THR A 129 21.76 -6.19 -16.92
N SER A 130 20.67 -5.87 -16.24
CA SER A 130 19.39 -6.56 -16.37
C SER A 130 18.24 -5.60 -16.07
N PHE A 131 17.01 -6.06 -16.26
CA PHE A 131 15.81 -5.26 -16.10
C PHE A 131 14.81 -5.95 -15.17
N ILE A 132 14.29 -5.21 -14.20
CA ILE A 132 13.25 -5.63 -13.27
C ILE A 132 11.91 -5.19 -13.87
N GLU A 133 11.29 -6.07 -14.67
CA GLU A 133 10.03 -5.78 -15.38
C GLU A 133 8.94 -5.22 -14.46
N LYS A 134 8.77 -5.83 -13.28
CA LYS A 134 7.73 -5.47 -12.31
C LYS A 134 7.85 -4.06 -11.76
N LYS A 135 9.05 -3.48 -11.80
CA LYS A 135 9.34 -2.13 -11.28
C LYS A 135 9.72 -1.14 -12.36
N ASN A 136 9.88 -1.58 -13.61
CA ASN A 136 10.43 -0.78 -14.69
C ASN A 136 11.81 -0.17 -14.32
N GLU A 137 12.64 -0.96 -13.63
CA GLU A 137 13.95 -0.54 -13.12
C GLU A 137 15.06 -1.32 -13.84
N LYS A 138 16.15 -0.63 -14.19
CA LYS A 138 17.36 -1.27 -14.72
C LYS A 138 18.36 -1.46 -13.59
N VAL A 139 19.09 -2.57 -13.62
CA VAL A 139 20.12 -2.87 -12.62
C VAL A 139 21.47 -3.08 -13.28
N LYS A 140 22.53 -2.82 -12.51
CA LYS A 140 23.92 -3.14 -12.86
C LYS A 140 24.53 -4.02 -11.80
N ILE A 141 25.27 -5.04 -12.26
CA ILE A 141 25.87 -6.06 -11.40
C ILE A 141 27.32 -6.25 -11.82
N TRP A 142 28.24 -6.11 -10.88
CA TRP A 142 29.65 -6.40 -11.10
C TRP A 142 29.92 -7.80 -10.63
N ILE A 143 30.40 -8.64 -11.54
CA ILE A 143 30.67 -10.05 -11.27
C ILE A 143 32.15 -10.33 -11.53
N ALA A 144 32.87 -10.74 -10.50
CA ALA A 144 34.18 -11.36 -10.64
C ALA A 144 33.97 -12.80 -11.15
N LYS A 145 34.04 -12.98 -12.46
CA LYS A 145 33.80 -14.28 -13.11
C LYS A 145 34.85 -15.31 -12.72
N ASN A 146 34.41 -16.55 -12.58
CA ASN A 146 35.26 -17.70 -12.22
C ASN A 146 36.00 -17.52 -10.88
N HIS A 147 35.53 -16.63 -10.01
CA HIS A 147 36.04 -16.48 -8.66
C HIS A 147 35.71 -17.73 -7.82
N SER A 148 36.56 -18.03 -6.83
CA SER A 148 36.40 -19.19 -5.93
C SER A 148 35.10 -19.12 -5.12
N VAL A 149 34.75 -17.93 -4.66
CA VAL A 149 33.43 -17.61 -4.12
C VAL A 149 32.42 -17.51 -5.27
N ASN A 150 31.36 -18.31 -5.24
CA ASN A 150 30.32 -18.32 -6.25
C ASN A 150 28.93 -18.11 -5.65
N ASN A 151 28.61 -16.86 -5.32
CA ASN A 151 27.26 -16.53 -4.83
C ASN A 151 26.27 -16.31 -5.97
N VAL A 152 26.71 -15.98 -7.20
CA VAL A 152 25.83 -15.83 -8.38
C VAL A 152 24.90 -17.04 -8.56
N LEU A 153 25.40 -18.25 -8.31
CA LEU A 153 24.61 -19.47 -8.45
C LEU A 153 23.35 -19.50 -7.57
N SER A 154 23.36 -18.84 -6.41
CA SER A 154 22.20 -18.78 -5.51
C SER A 154 21.07 -17.89 -6.02
N PHE A 155 21.41 -16.87 -6.81
CA PHE A 155 20.47 -15.90 -7.38
C PHE A 155 19.91 -16.34 -8.74
N LYS A 156 20.42 -17.43 -9.31
CA LYS A 156 19.97 -17.96 -10.60
C LYS A 156 18.93 -19.07 -10.46
N PRO A 157 17.92 -19.14 -11.33
CA PRO A 157 17.03 -20.28 -11.39
C PRO A 157 17.79 -21.55 -11.80
N LYS A 158 17.23 -22.70 -11.40
CA LYS A 158 17.81 -24.02 -11.69
C LYS A 158 18.06 -24.24 -13.19
N ASN A 159 17.23 -23.63 -14.04
CA ASN A 159 17.23 -23.84 -15.49
C ASN A 159 17.83 -22.64 -16.26
N ALA A 160 18.58 -21.75 -15.60
CA ALA A 160 19.22 -20.61 -16.25
C ALA A 160 20.11 -21.07 -17.42
N LYS A 161 19.92 -20.47 -18.61
CA LYS A 161 20.65 -20.84 -19.83
C LYS A 161 22.11 -20.40 -19.79
N ASP A 162 22.39 -19.27 -19.14
CA ASP A 162 23.72 -18.68 -19.10
C ASP A 162 24.57 -19.33 -17.99
N LYS A 163 25.83 -19.60 -18.31
CA LYS A 163 26.77 -20.32 -17.43
C LYS A 163 27.59 -19.39 -16.53
N ILE A 164 27.17 -18.12 -16.35
CA ILE A 164 27.91 -17.17 -15.50
C ILE A 164 28.01 -17.72 -14.07
N LYS A 165 29.25 -17.76 -13.56
CA LYS A 165 29.60 -18.16 -12.20
C LYS A 165 30.61 -17.17 -11.64
N GLY A 166 30.52 -16.87 -10.35
CA GLY A 166 31.47 -15.97 -9.71
C GLY A 166 30.90 -15.23 -8.51
N LEU A 167 31.63 -14.20 -8.11
CA LEU A 167 31.32 -13.37 -6.95
C LEU A 167 30.68 -12.06 -7.40
N ILE A 168 29.50 -11.75 -6.87
CA ILE A 168 28.90 -10.42 -6.98
C ILE A 168 29.69 -9.49 -6.07
N THR A 169 30.35 -8.48 -6.64
CA THR A 169 31.15 -7.51 -5.90
C THR A 169 30.45 -6.16 -5.74
N ARG A 170 29.50 -5.84 -6.63
CA ARG A 170 28.68 -4.63 -6.57
C ARG A 170 27.32 -4.86 -7.21
N PHE A 171 26.29 -4.26 -6.63
CA PHE A 171 24.93 -4.27 -7.14
C PHE A 171 24.34 -2.86 -7.05
N GLU A 172 23.74 -2.41 -8.15
CA GLU A 172 23.11 -1.11 -8.25
C GLU A 172 21.77 -1.17 -8.96
N ILE A 173 20.85 -0.33 -8.49
CA ILE A 173 19.60 -0.03 -9.18
C ILE A 173 19.76 1.37 -9.80
N ASP A 174 19.43 1.50 -11.09
CA ASP A 174 19.42 2.79 -11.78
C ASP A 174 18.35 3.69 -11.15
N GLY A 175 18.69 4.96 -10.89
CA GLY A 175 17.81 5.93 -10.23
C GLY A 175 17.92 5.95 -8.69
N GLU A 176 18.38 4.87 -8.06
CA GLU A 176 18.69 4.89 -6.62
C GLU A 176 19.99 5.64 -6.34
N ASN A 177 20.17 6.19 -5.14
CA ASN A 177 21.43 6.85 -4.76
C ASN A 177 22.40 5.90 -4.05
N GLU A 178 21.95 4.72 -3.64
CA GLU A 178 22.77 3.75 -2.89
C GLU A 178 23.24 2.60 -3.81
N ALA A 179 24.40 2.03 -3.48
CA ALA A 179 24.96 0.83 -4.09
C ALA A 179 25.34 -0.16 -2.98
N LEU A 180 25.07 -1.44 -3.21
CA LEU A 180 25.60 -2.50 -2.35
C LEU A 180 26.97 -2.90 -2.88
N VAL A 181 28.02 -2.69 -2.08
CA VAL A 181 29.41 -2.92 -2.49
C VAL A 181 30.06 -3.91 -1.52
N MET A 182 30.76 -4.90 -2.07
CA MET A 182 31.51 -5.86 -1.28
C MET A 182 32.63 -5.14 -0.54
N LYS A 183 32.74 -5.43 0.75
CA LYS A 183 33.77 -4.92 1.65
C LYS A 183 34.88 -5.94 1.86
N SER A 184 34.50 -7.19 2.14
CA SER A 184 35.44 -8.27 2.40
C SER A 184 34.84 -9.64 2.09
N TYR A 185 35.69 -10.65 1.96
CA TYR A 185 35.29 -12.05 1.95
C TYR A 185 36.35 -12.89 2.66
N GLN A 186 35.94 -13.99 3.28
CA GLN A 186 36.84 -14.90 3.99
C GLN A 186 36.34 -16.35 3.89
N PRO A 187 37.25 -17.33 3.78
CA PRO A 187 36.86 -18.73 3.88
C PRO A 187 36.35 -19.05 5.28
N ILE A 188 35.36 -19.91 5.36
CA ILE A 188 34.79 -20.43 6.60
C ILE A 188 34.52 -21.93 6.44
N ASP A 189 34.31 -22.61 7.56
CA ASP A 189 33.90 -24.01 7.58
C ASP A 189 32.66 -24.16 8.48
N VAL A 190 31.50 -23.84 7.92
CA VAL A 190 30.23 -23.87 8.66
C VAL A 190 29.31 -24.90 8.04
N LYS A 191 28.95 -25.91 8.84
CA LYS A 191 28.01 -26.98 8.46
C LYS A 191 26.69 -26.81 9.20
N VAL A 192 25.60 -26.81 8.45
CA VAL A 192 24.23 -26.67 8.97
C VAL A 192 23.45 -27.91 8.58
N ASN A 193 22.92 -28.65 9.56
CA ASN A 193 22.08 -29.81 9.32
C ASN A 193 20.69 -29.33 8.90
N PHE A 194 20.38 -29.48 7.61
CA PHE A 194 19.21 -28.86 7.00
C PHE A 194 18.86 -29.53 5.66
N ASP A 195 17.66 -30.11 5.57
CA ASP A 195 17.13 -30.61 4.30
C ASP A 195 16.43 -29.47 3.53
N LEU A 196 17.26 -28.71 2.80
CA LEU A 196 16.80 -27.53 2.07
C LEU A 196 15.69 -27.81 1.06
N ASP A 197 15.83 -28.86 0.25
CA ASP A 197 14.82 -29.19 -0.75
C ASP A 197 13.47 -29.51 -0.07
N LYS A 198 13.49 -30.23 1.05
CA LYS A 198 12.28 -30.57 1.81
C LYS A 198 11.60 -29.33 2.40
N GLU A 199 12.38 -28.45 3.04
CA GLU A 199 11.82 -27.27 3.70
C GLU A 199 11.34 -26.21 2.68
N VAL A 200 12.06 -26.04 1.57
CA VAL A 200 11.61 -25.19 0.44
C VAL A 200 10.32 -25.72 -0.16
N LYS A 201 10.21 -27.04 -0.39
CA LYS A 201 8.98 -27.66 -0.88
C LYS A 201 7.80 -27.37 0.04
N LYS A 202 7.96 -27.63 1.34
CA LYS A 202 6.94 -27.38 2.36
C LYS A 202 6.52 -25.90 2.44
N TYR A 203 7.49 -24.99 2.32
CA TYR A 203 7.22 -23.56 2.27
C TYR A 203 6.36 -23.19 1.05
N ASN A 204 6.74 -23.66 -0.14
CA ASN A 204 6.05 -23.36 -1.39
C ASN A 204 4.63 -23.95 -1.42
N GLU A 205 4.43 -25.15 -0.90
CA GLU A 205 3.10 -25.77 -0.76
C GLU A 205 2.19 -24.93 0.15
N ASN A 206 2.69 -24.51 1.32
CA ASN A 206 1.91 -23.67 2.23
C ASN A 206 1.60 -22.29 1.62
N ALA A 207 2.55 -21.70 0.89
CA ALA A 207 2.32 -20.43 0.18
C ALA A 207 1.25 -20.56 -0.91
N THR A 208 1.26 -21.66 -1.67
CA THR A 208 0.26 -21.96 -2.72
C THR A 208 -1.14 -22.11 -2.12
N ARG A 209 -1.27 -22.88 -1.03
CA ARG A 209 -2.54 -23.02 -0.31
C ARG A 209 -3.11 -21.68 0.14
N LEU A 210 -2.27 -20.81 0.70
CA LEU A 210 -2.71 -19.48 1.17
C LEU A 210 -3.14 -18.56 0.03
N GLU A 211 -2.50 -18.67 -1.14
CA GLU A 211 -2.86 -17.95 -2.36
C GLU A 211 -4.26 -18.38 -2.86
N GLU A 212 -4.51 -19.68 -2.94
CA GLU A 212 -5.82 -20.24 -3.31
C GLU A 212 -6.93 -19.79 -2.35
N GLU A 213 -6.72 -19.89 -1.04
CA GLU A 213 -7.66 -19.41 -0.02
C GLU A 213 -7.92 -17.90 -0.11
N TYR A 214 -6.93 -17.13 -0.53
CA TYR A 214 -7.09 -15.69 -0.73
C TYR A 214 -7.93 -15.40 -1.97
N LEU A 215 -7.61 -16.03 -3.10
CA LEU A 215 -8.34 -15.86 -4.36
C LEU A 215 -9.81 -16.30 -4.23
N GLN A 216 -10.06 -17.39 -3.50
CA GLN A 216 -11.42 -17.84 -3.20
C GLN A 216 -12.19 -16.78 -2.40
N ARG A 217 -11.58 -16.23 -1.33
CA ARG A 217 -12.21 -15.16 -0.53
C ARG A 217 -12.46 -13.88 -1.34
N GLN A 218 -11.63 -13.56 -2.33
CA GLN A 218 -11.88 -12.44 -3.22
C GLN A 218 -13.10 -12.69 -4.12
N LYS A 219 -13.18 -13.87 -4.74
CA LYS A 219 -14.35 -14.26 -5.55
C LYS A 219 -15.65 -14.24 -4.76
N GLU A 220 -15.63 -14.74 -3.52
CA GLU A 220 -16.80 -14.73 -2.63
C GLU A 220 -17.23 -13.30 -2.26
N ARG A 221 -16.27 -12.39 -2.03
CA ARG A 221 -16.56 -10.97 -1.76
C ARG A 221 -17.15 -10.28 -2.98
N GLU A 222 -16.63 -10.56 -4.16
CA GLU A 222 -17.13 -9.99 -5.41
C GLU A 222 -18.55 -10.47 -5.72
N LYS A 223 -18.81 -11.77 -5.55
CA LYS A 223 -20.16 -12.33 -5.68
C LYS A 223 -21.14 -11.69 -4.70
N ARG A 224 -20.74 -11.51 -3.44
CA ARG A 224 -21.59 -10.85 -2.43
C ARG A 224 -21.90 -9.40 -2.79
N ARG A 225 -20.91 -8.64 -3.28
CA ARG A 225 -21.12 -7.25 -3.74
C ARG A 225 -22.08 -7.18 -4.92
N GLU A 226 -22.00 -8.13 -5.84
CA GLU A 226 -22.91 -8.22 -6.98
C GLU A 226 -24.34 -8.56 -6.55
N GLU A 227 -24.50 -9.49 -5.60
CA GLU A 227 -25.80 -9.82 -5.00
C GLU A 227 -26.40 -8.61 -4.27
N GLU A 228 -25.60 -7.90 -3.46
CA GLU A 228 -26.01 -6.67 -2.78
C GLU A 228 -26.46 -5.59 -3.78
N ARG A 229 -25.71 -5.39 -4.87
CA ARG A 229 -26.05 -4.43 -5.94
C ARG A 229 -27.38 -4.78 -6.61
N ARG A 230 -27.59 -6.05 -6.97
CA ARG A 230 -28.85 -6.51 -7.57
C ARG A 230 -30.03 -6.35 -6.64
N GLU A 231 -29.84 -6.60 -5.34
CA GLU A 231 -30.88 -6.39 -4.35
C GLU A 231 -31.21 -4.91 -4.18
N GLU A 232 -30.21 -4.02 -4.18
CA GLU A 232 -30.41 -2.58 -4.12
C GLU A 232 -31.16 -2.05 -5.36
N GLU A 233 -30.79 -2.48 -6.56
CA GLU A 233 -31.51 -2.15 -7.80
C GLU A 233 -32.97 -2.64 -7.76
N ARG A 234 -33.24 -3.83 -7.21
CA ARG A 234 -34.60 -4.34 -7.04
C ARG A 234 -35.40 -3.46 -6.08
N ARG A 235 -34.83 -3.13 -4.91
CA ARG A 235 -35.46 -2.26 -3.91
C ARG A 235 -35.73 -0.86 -4.48
N GLU A 236 -34.82 -0.33 -5.30
CA GLU A 236 -35.02 0.96 -5.95
C GLU A 236 -36.15 0.92 -6.98
N LYS A 237 -36.23 -0.12 -7.81
CA LYS A 237 -37.34 -0.33 -8.76
C LYS A 237 -38.69 -0.41 -8.04
N GLU A 238 -38.77 -1.18 -6.97
CA GLU A 238 -39.98 -1.28 -6.13
C GLU A 238 -40.35 0.08 -5.51
N ARG A 239 -39.37 0.85 -5.04
CA ARG A 239 -39.60 2.20 -4.51
C ARG A 239 -40.14 3.14 -5.59
N ARG A 240 -39.53 3.15 -6.79
CA ARG A 240 -39.98 3.96 -7.93
C ARG A 240 -41.39 3.58 -8.37
N GLU A 241 -41.72 2.29 -8.41
CA GLU A 241 -43.07 1.84 -8.74
C GLU A 241 -44.09 2.29 -7.68
N LYS A 242 -43.74 2.19 -6.40
CA LYS A 242 -44.60 2.66 -5.30
C LYS A 242 -44.80 4.18 -5.34
N GLU A 243 -43.77 4.95 -5.63
CA GLU A 243 -43.85 6.39 -5.85
C GLU A 243 -44.71 6.73 -7.07
N ARG A 244 -44.58 5.97 -8.17
CA ARG A 244 -45.42 6.14 -9.37
C ARG A 244 -46.89 5.86 -9.09
N LYS A 245 -47.21 4.78 -8.36
CA LYS A 245 -48.58 4.45 -7.95
C LYS A 245 -49.17 5.56 -7.07
N LYS A 246 -48.42 6.05 -6.08
CA LYS A 246 -48.83 7.19 -5.26
C LYS A 246 -49.07 8.46 -6.06
N ALA A 247 -48.20 8.77 -7.03
CA ALA A 247 -48.38 9.94 -7.89
C ALA A 247 -49.64 9.83 -8.75
N ILE A 248 -49.95 8.62 -9.26
CA ILE A 248 -51.20 8.36 -10.00
C ILE A 248 -52.41 8.52 -9.07
N GLU A 249 -52.38 7.93 -7.88
CA GLU A 249 -53.45 8.09 -6.87
C GLU A 249 -53.67 9.56 -6.51
N GLN A 250 -52.62 10.33 -6.27
CA GLN A 250 -52.70 11.78 -5.99
C GLN A 250 -53.22 12.59 -7.19
N THR A 251 -52.95 12.15 -8.42
CA THR A 251 -53.47 12.82 -9.63
C THR A 251 -54.96 12.54 -9.82
N VAL A 252 -55.40 11.31 -9.50
CA VAL A 252 -56.83 10.94 -9.50
C VAL A 252 -57.57 11.66 -8.38
N GLU A 253 -56.99 11.71 -7.17
CA GLU A 253 -57.54 12.42 -5.99
C GLU A 253 -57.63 13.93 -6.25
N SER A 254 -56.62 14.53 -6.88
CA SER A 254 -56.65 15.95 -7.30
C SER A 254 -57.66 16.24 -8.41
N ALA A 255 -58.00 15.25 -9.25
CA ALA A 255 -59.02 15.38 -10.29
C ALA A 255 -60.44 15.26 -9.71
N THR A 256 -60.62 14.48 -8.63
CA THR A 256 -61.86 14.39 -7.86
C THR A 256 -62.05 15.60 -6.92
N ASP A 257 -60.98 16.10 -6.29
CA ASP A 257 -61.03 17.27 -5.40
C ASP A 257 -61.30 18.59 -6.15
N ALA A 258 -60.96 18.68 -7.44
CA ALA A 258 -61.31 19.84 -8.27
C ALA A 258 -62.83 19.98 -8.51
N VAL A 259 -63.60 18.91 -8.24
CA VAL A 259 -65.07 18.88 -8.36
C VAL A 259 -65.74 19.15 -7.00
N GLU A 260 -65.00 19.10 -5.90
CA GLU A 260 -65.57 19.15 -4.55
C GLU A 260 -64.84 20.17 -3.65
N GLN A 261 -65.42 21.38 -3.55
CA GLN A 261 -65.36 22.31 -2.40
C GLN A 261 -64.14 23.25 -2.32
N VAL A 262 -64.27 24.58 -2.46
CA VAL A 262 -65.02 25.52 -1.59
C VAL A 262 -64.92 25.13 -0.11
N ALA A 263 -64.11 25.87 0.66
CA ALA A 263 -64.12 25.95 2.14
C ALA A 263 -63.01 25.23 2.94
N VAL A 264 -61.96 26.00 3.24
CA VAL A 264 -61.49 26.40 4.59
C VAL A 264 -61.03 25.33 5.64
N LYS A 265 -59.74 25.49 6.00
CA LYS A 265 -59.01 25.34 7.29
C LYS A 265 -58.50 23.96 7.75
N GLY A 266 -57.19 23.96 8.06
CA GLY A 266 -56.39 22.78 8.41
C GLY A 266 -56.42 22.30 9.87
N LYS A 267 -55.72 21.18 10.10
CA LYS A 267 -55.08 20.73 11.36
C LYS A 267 -54.19 19.46 11.10
N PRO A 268 -53.39 18.95 12.07
CA PRO A 268 -51.95 18.69 11.92
C PRO A 268 -51.50 17.26 11.57
N ILE A 269 -50.23 17.13 11.18
CA ILE A 269 -49.57 15.87 10.75
C ILE A 269 -49.19 14.99 11.97
N LYS A 270 -49.64 13.72 11.96
CA LYS A 270 -49.23 12.66 12.90
C LYS A 270 -47.92 11.98 12.45
N LYS A 271 -47.05 11.67 13.42
CA LYS A 271 -45.78 10.94 13.26
C LYS A 271 -46.01 9.45 12.99
N TYR A 272 -45.18 8.86 12.13
CA TYR A 272 -45.01 7.40 12.06
C TYR A 272 -43.60 7.02 12.51
N LYS A 273 -43.52 6.01 13.40
CA LYS A 273 -42.29 5.28 13.77
C LYS A 273 -42.28 3.96 13.00
N THR A 274 -41.12 3.54 12.51
CA THR A 274 -40.82 2.13 12.24
C THR A 274 -39.38 1.85 12.68
N GLY A 275 -39.19 0.70 13.35
CA GLY A 275 -37.93 0.27 13.94
C GLY A 275 -37.12 -0.65 13.03
N VAL A 276 -35.81 -0.68 13.27
CA VAL A 276 -34.89 -1.72 12.79
C VAL A 276 -33.88 -2.02 13.92
N GLN A 277 -33.66 -3.31 14.20
CA GLN A 277 -32.74 -3.81 15.23
C GLN A 277 -31.28 -3.83 14.76
N ASN A 278 -30.40 -3.53 15.72
CA ASN A 278 -28.97 -3.81 15.84
C ASN A 278 -28.02 -3.34 14.73
N VAL A 279 -27.92 -2.01 14.61
CA VAL A 279 -26.71 -1.31 14.18
C VAL A 279 -26.15 -0.60 15.42
N PHE A 280 -24.84 -0.68 15.66
CA PHE A 280 -24.19 0.10 16.73
C PHE A 280 -24.60 1.58 16.58
N PRO A 281 -25.19 2.22 17.60
CA PRO A 281 -25.77 3.53 17.44
C PRO A 281 -24.66 4.55 17.14
N TYR A 282 -24.70 5.12 15.93
CA TYR A 282 -23.98 6.34 15.63
C TYR A 282 -24.47 7.42 16.61
N LYS A 283 -23.66 7.74 17.62
CA LYS A 283 -23.89 8.86 18.52
C LYS A 283 -23.41 10.13 17.82
N SER A 284 -24.34 10.82 17.18
CA SER A 284 -24.08 12.11 16.57
C SER A 284 -23.64 13.13 17.61
N LYS A 285 -22.40 13.66 17.52
CA LYS A 285 -21.96 14.83 18.30
C LYS A 285 -22.56 16.15 17.79
N TYR A 286 -23.33 16.08 16.70
CA TYR A 286 -23.91 17.19 15.93
C TYR A 286 -24.65 18.23 16.76
N LYS A 287 -25.42 17.81 17.77
CA LYS A 287 -26.26 18.73 18.55
C LYS A 287 -25.48 19.60 19.55
N LYS A 288 -24.15 19.46 19.66
CA LYS A 288 -23.37 20.08 20.75
C LYS A 288 -22.28 21.06 20.34
N ARG A 289 -21.96 21.24 19.06
CA ARG A 289 -20.94 22.22 18.66
C ARG A 289 -21.58 23.58 18.38
N LYS A 290 -21.42 24.52 19.33
CA LYS A 290 -21.41 25.95 19.02
C LYS A 290 -20.09 26.21 18.27
N SER A 291 -20.17 26.31 16.94
CA SER A 291 -19.00 26.44 16.06
C SER A 291 -18.27 27.77 16.28
N ASN A 292 -17.04 27.71 16.80
CA ASN A 292 -15.95 28.46 16.16
C ASN A 292 -15.63 27.72 14.86
N SER A 293 -15.48 28.45 13.76
CA SER A 293 -15.38 27.93 12.39
C SER A 293 -14.56 26.65 12.30
N PRO A 294 -15.04 25.58 11.65
CA PRO A 294 -14.24 24.37 11.46
C PRO A 294 -12.99 24.72 10.63
N ASN A 295 -11.82 24.22 11.05
CA ASN A 295 -10.57 24.38 10.31
C ASN A 295 -10.65 23.52 9.03
N LEU A 296 -10.57 24.15 7.86
CA LEU A 296 -10.50 23.44 6.58
C LEU A 296 -9.07 22.91 6.37
N ALA A 297 -8.93 21.66 5.94
CA ALA A 297 -7.63 21.06 5.68
C ALA A 297 -6.94 21.73 4.49
N ILE A 298 -7.71 22.16 3.48
CA ILE A 298 -7.20 22.88 2.31
C ILE A 298 -6.55 24.23 2.67
N ASP A 299 -7.05 24.92 3.69
CA ASP A 299 -6.48 26.19 4.16
C ASP A 299 -5.07 26.01 4.78
N ASN A 300 -4.75 24.79 5.19
CA ASN A 300 -3.46 24.42 5.79
C ASN A 300 -2.49 23.77 4.78
N LEU A 301 -2.86 23.72 3.50
CA LEU A 301 -2.06 23.08 2.46
C LEU A 301 -0.98 24.04 1.94
N ASN A 302 0.29 23.66 2.08
CA ASN A 302 1.42 24.42 1.52
C ASN A 302 1.28 24.54 -0.02
N LYS A 303 1.55 25.72 -0.58
CA LYS A 303 1.50 26.02 -2.03
C LYS A 303 2.35 25.06 -2.90
N ASN A 304 3.43 24.49 -2.35
CA ASN A 304 4.30 23.56 -3.07
C ASN A 304 3.90 22.08 -2.91
N ASN A 305 2.76 21.79 -2.30
CA ASN A 305 2.31 20.41 -2.08
C ASN A 305 1.78 19.78 -3.37
N SER A 306 2.21 18.54 -3.66
CA SER A 306 1.79 17.77 -4.84
C SER A 306 0.28 17.52 -4.91
N TYR A 307 -0.44 17.61 -3.80
CA TYR A 307 -1.91 17.51 -3.77
C TYR A 307 -2.61 18.59 -4.60
N TRP A 308 -2.00 19.76 -4.79
CA TRP A 308 -2.56 20.79 -5.67
C TRP A 308 -2.72 20.32 -7.11
N GLN A 309 -2.00 19.30 -7.57
CA GLN A 309 -2.16 18.77 -8.93
C GLN A 309 -3.43 17.92 -9.10
N GLN A 310 -3.96 17.37 -8.02
CA GLN A 310 -5.04 16.37 -8.04
C GLN A 310 -6.37 16.89 -7.47
N ILE A 311 -6.36 18.08 -6.85
CA ILE A 311 -7.57 18.76 -6.37
C ILE A 311 -8.29 19.46 -7.54
N PRO A 312 -9.63 19.41 -7.62
CA PRO A 312 -10.41 20.12 -8.64
C PRO A 312 -10.08 21.61 -8.73
N THR A 313 -10.08 22.17 -9.94
CA THR A 313 -9.75 23.59 -10.17
C THR A 313 -10.64 24.54 -9.36
N TYR A 314 -11.91 24.20 -9.19
CA TYR A 314 -12.86 24.92 -8.34
C TYR A 314 -12.34 25.10 -6.89
N CYS A 315 -11.81 24.03 -6.29
CA CYS A 315 -11.29 24.07 -4.92
C CYS A 315 -10.04 24.95 -4.78
N LYS A 316 -9.28 25.16 -5.85
CA LYS A 316 -8.11 26.07 -5.86
C LYS A 316 -8.51 27.55 -5.83
N LYS A 317 -9.74 27.86 -6.25
CA LYS A 317 -10.28 29.22 -6.37
C LYS A 317 -11.57 29.41 -5.58
N ILE A 318 -11.81 28.58 -4.56
CA ILE A 318 -13.09 28.52 -3.83
C ILE A 318 -13.56 29.89 -3.32
N ASP A 319 -12.65 30.73 -2.82
CA ASP A 319 -12.96 32.07 -2.33
C ASP A 319 -13.40 33.05 -3.43
N GLN A 320 -12.98 32.81 -4.67
CA GLN A 320 -13.37 33.58 -5.86
C GLN A 320 -14.69 33.07 -6.46
N GLU A 321 -14.94 31.76 -6.36
CA GLU A 321 -16.14 31.10 -6.90
C GLU A 321 -17.36 31.23 -5.97
N LEU A 322 -17.15 31.52 -4.68
CA LEU A 322 -18.24 31.70 -3.72
C LEU A 322 -19.06 32.96 -4.00
N PRO A 323 -20.41 32.87 -4.06
CA PRO A 323 -21.24 34.04 -4.30
C PRO A 323 -21.18 35.01 -3.11
N HIS A 324 -21.08 36.30 -3.42
CA HIS A 324 -21.27 37.34 -2.41
C HIS A 324 -22.75 37.48 -2.04
N LEU A 325 -23.08 37.10 -0.81
CA LEU A 325 -24.42 37.18 -0.24
C LEU A 325 -24.51 38.34 0.76
N LYS A 326 -25.72 38.90 0.90
CA LYS A 326 -25.99 39.89 1.95
C LYS A 326 -26.09 39.20 3.32
N ASN A 327 -26.62 37.99 3.37
CA ASN A 327 -26.64 37.17 4.60
C ASN A 327 -25.25 36.56 4.86
N LYS A 328 -24.48 37.18 5.76
CA LYS A 328 -23.12 36.75 6.10
C LYS A 328 -23.06 35.39 6.78
N THR A 329 -24.06 35.03 7.58
CA THR A 329 -24.14 33.71 8.22
C THR A 329 -24.33 32.63 7.15
N TYR A 330 -25.23 32.85 6.19
CA TYR A 330 -25.44 31.92 5.08
C TYR A 330 -24.20 31.82 4.18
N GLN A 331 -23.53 32.94 3.92
CA GLN A 331 -22.27 32.96 3.16
C GLN A 331 -21.17 32.15 3.86
N LYS A 332 -21.06 32.27 5.19
CA LYS A 332 -20.10 31.50 5.98
C LYS A 332 -20.41 30.00 5.93
N GLU A 333 -21.67 29.62 6.05
CA GLU A 333 -22.07 28.21 5.90
C GLU A 333 -21.83 27.68 4.48
N LEU A 334 -22.01 28.51 3.46
CA LEU A 334 -21.70 28.14 2.08
C LEU A 334 -20.19 27.91 1.86
N LYS A 335 -19.35 28.76 2.44
CA LYS A 335 -17.89 28.57 2.45
C LYS A 335 -17.49 27.28 3.17
N ASN A 336 -18.08 27.03 4.35
CA ASN A 336 -17.82 25.81 5.11
C ASN A 336 -18.21 24.56 4.32
N TYR A 337 -19.41 24.55 3.73
CA TYR A 337 -19.89 23.43 2.92
C TYR A 337 -18.95 23.11 1.76
N ALA A 338 -18.62 24.11 0.95
CA ALA A 338 -17.75 23.91 -0.21
C ALA A 338 -16.31 23.54 0.20
N GLY A 339 -15.78 24.14 1.27
CA GLY A 339 -14.44 23.82 1.79
C GLY A 339 -14.35 22.39 2.30
N GLN A 340 -15.38 21.89 3.00
CA GLN A 340 -15.42 20.51 3.48
C GLN A 340 -15.53 19.50 2.33
N ILE A 341 -16.23 19.83 1.24
CA ILE A 341 -16.21 19.02 0.01
C ILE A 341 -14.81 18.97 -0.59
N CYS A 342 -14.10 20.11 -0.64
CA CYS A 342 -12.72 20.17 -1.10
C CYS A 342 -11.76 19.35 -0.23
N ASP A 343 -11.96 19.31 1.08
CA ASP A 343 -11.19 18.46 1.99
C ASP A 343 -11.38 16.97 1.67
N LEU A 344 -12.56 16.52 1.20
CA LEU A 344 -12.77 15.12 0.80
C LEU A 344 -11.94 14.71 -0.43
N TYR A 345 -11.75 15.61 -1.40
CA TYR A 345 -10.85 15.35 -2.54
C TYR A 345 -9.38 15.21 -2.11
N MET A 346 -8.99 15.85 -1.01
CA MET A 346 -7.66 15.66 -0.42
C MET A 346 -7.51 14.30 0.30
N HIS A 347 -8.60 13.66 0.70
CA HIS A 347 -8.55 12.34 1.34
C HIS A 347 -8.23 11.24 0.33
N SER A 348 -8.82 11.30 -0.87
CA SER A 348 -8.57 10.34 -1.95
C SER A 348 -7.12 10.31 -2.42
N VAL A 349 -6.35 11.38 -2.17
CA VAL A 349 -4.93 11.49 -2.53
C VAL A 349 -3.98 11.14 -1.38
N GLY A 350 -4.50 10.54 -0.31
CA GLY A 350 -3.71 9.96 0.79
C GLY A 350 -3.35 10.91 1.92
N SER A 351 -3.98 12.09 2.01
CA SER A 351 -3.72 13.00 3.12
C SER A 351 -4.26 12.43 4.45
N LYS A 352 -3.36 12.29 5.44
CA LYS A 352 -3.69 11.85 6.81
C LYS A 352 -4.28 12.97 7.67
N THR A 353 -4.42 14.18 7.14
CA THR A 353 -4.85 15.36 7.92
C THR A 353 -6.37 15.55 7.96
N ILE A 354 -7.14 14.71 7.26
CA ILE A 354 -8.60 14.89 7.10
C ILE A 354 -9.34 13.90 8.00
N ASP A 355 -10.09 14.45 8.95
CA ASP A 355 -11.11 13.70 9.69
C ASP A 355 -12.34 13.50 8.81
N VAL A 356 -12.34 12.47 7.96
CA VAL A 356 -13.42 12.18 7.01
C VAL A 356 -14.80 12.14 7.69
N ARG A 357 -14.87 11.59 8.90
CA ARG A 357 -16.13 11.51 9.64
C ARG A 357 -16.59 12.89 10.11
N GLY A 358 -15.67 13.69 10.65
CA GLY A 358 -15.94 15.08 11.04
C GLY A 358 -16.37 15.95 9.84
N THR A 359 -15.68 15.81 8.72
CA THR A 359 -15.97 16.50 7.46
C THR A 359 -17.38 16.18 6.94
N ILE A 360 -17.76 14.90 6.90
CA ILE A 360 -19.12 14.48 6.50
C ILE A 360 -20.19 15.03 7.46
N ASP A 361 -19.92 15.05 8.76
CA ASP A 361 -20.84 15.59 9.76
C ASP A 361 -21.04 17.12 9.60
N GLU A 362 -19.99 17.86 9.23
CA GLU A 362 -20.08 19.31 8.94
C GLU A 362 -20.81 19.60 7.63
N ILE A 363 -20.59 18.82 6.57
CA ILE A 363 -21.34 18.95 5.29
C ILE A 363 -22.84 18.79 5.56
N ARG A 364 -23.23 17.76 6.32
CA ARG A 364 -24.63 17.53 6.72
C ARG A 364 -25.20 18.67 7.57
N ARG A 365 -24.36 19.33 8.37
CA ARG A 365 -24.76 20.49 9.17
C ARG A 365 -25.10 21.68 8.29
N SER A 366 -24.22 22.00 7.35
CA SER A 366 -24.44 23.11 6.43
C SER A 366 -25.61 22.83 5.50
N ASP A 367 -25.80 21.59 5.03
CA ASP A 367 -26.98 21.20 4.24
C ASP A 367 -28.30 21.40 5.00
N LEU A 368 -28.38 20.90 6.25
CA LEU A 368 -29.56 21.12 7.08
C LEU A 368 -29.79 22.62 7.36
N TYR A 369 -28.72 23.39 7.53
CA TYR A 369 -28.85 24.84 7.68
C TYR A 369 -29.45 25.47 6.41
N PHE A 370 -28.99 25.08 5.21
CA PHE A 370 -29.53 25.58 3.95
C PHE A 370 -31.01 25.27 3.80
N GLN A 371 -31.43 24.03 4.03
CA GLN A 371 -32.84 23.63 3.95
C GLN A 371 -33.76 24.48 4.84
N ASN A 372 -33.30 24.83 6.04
CA ASN A 372 -34.10 25.59 7.01
C ASN A 372 -34.06 27.13 6.83
N HIS A 373 -33.15 27.64 5.99
CA HIS A 373 -32.89 29.08 5.86
C HIS A 373 -32.91 29.60 4.42
N TYR A 374 -32.95 28.74 3.41
CA TYR A 374 -32.95 29.14 2.00
C TYR A 374 -34.16 30.02 1.65
N GLU A 375 -35.36 29.62 2.07
CA GLU A 375 -36.59 30.40 1.81
C GLU A 375 -36.59 31.77 2.52
N LYS A 376 -35.80 31.91 3.59
CA LYS A 376 -35.63 33.16 4.36
C LYS A 376 -34.64 34.13 3.71
N LEU A 377 -33.91 33.70 2.67
CA LEU A 377 -33.03 34.58 1.91
C LEU A 377 -33.83 35.50 0.99
N LYS A 378 -33.24 36.66 0.65
CA LYS A 378 -33.79 37.50 -0.42
C LYS A 378 -33.72 36.74 -1.75
N LYS A 379 -34.73 36.93 -2.62
CA LYS A 379 -34.79 36.30 -3.96
C LYS A 379 -33.49 36.48 -4.77
N SER A 380 -32.80 37.61 -4.64
CA SER A 380 -31.50 37.86 -5.28
C SER A 380 -30.40 36.91 -4.79
N ASP A 381 -30.36 36.63 -3.49
CA ASP A 381 -29.36 35.74 -2.87
C ASP A 381 -29.73 34.27 -3.13
N GLN A 382 -31.02 33.92 -3.12
CA GLN A 382 -31.51 32.60 -3.52
C GLN A 382 -31.06 32.21 -4.94
N ARG A 383 -31.16 33.15 -5.90
CA ARG A 383 -30.69 32.93 -7.28
C ARG A 383 -29.18 32.70 -7.35
N LYS A 384 -28.40 33.48 -6.59
CA LYS A 384 -26.94 33.31 -6.53
C LYS A 384 -26.54 31.97 -5.92
N VAL A 385 -27.20 31.56 -4.84
CA VAL A 385 -26.98 30.27 -4.18
C VAL A 385 -27.37 29.11 -5.10
N LYS A 386 -28.52 29.19 -5.78
CA LYS A 386 -28.94 28.17 -6.75
C LYS A 386 -27.97 28.07 -7.93
N LYS A 387 -27.53 29.21 -8.48
CA LYS A 387 -26.52 29.25 -9.55
C LYS A 387 -25.20 28.62 -9.09
N PHE A 388 -24.78 28.92 -7.87
CA PHE A 388 -23.58 28.33 -7.29
C PHE A 388 -23.69 26.79 -7.19
N PHE A 389 -24.75 26.26 -6.60
CA PHE A 389 -24.93 24.80 -6.48
C PHE A 389 -25.07 24.10 -7.83
N ASN A 390 -25.73 24.71 -8.81
CA ASN A 390 -25.85 24.15 -10.17
C ASN A 390 -24.53 24.14 -10.95
N ASN A 391 -23.54 24.90 -10.49
CA ASN A 391 -22.22 25.02 -11.13
C ASN A 391 -21.13 24.27 -10.34
N LEU A 392 -21.47 23.60 -9.24
CA LEU A 392 -20.58 22.65 -8.59
C LEU A 392 -20.61 21.36 -9.43
N ASP A 393 -19.45 21.02 -9.99
CA ASP A 393 -19.22 19.82 -10.82
C ASP A 393 -19.59 18.52 -10.08
#